data_AF-A0A1J5QCK5-F1
#
_entry.id   AF-A0A1J5QCK5-F1
#
_cell.length_a   1.000
_cell.length_b   1.000
_cell.length_c   1.000
_cell.angle_alpha   90.00
_cell.angle_beta   90.00
_cell.angle_gamma   90.00
#
_symmetry.space_group_name_H-M   'P 1'
#
loop_
_entity.id
_entity.type
_entity.pdbx_description
1 polymer ?
#
loop_
_entity_poly.entity_id
_entity_poly.type
_entity_poly.pdbx_seq_one_letter_code
_entity_poly.pdbx_strand_id
1 'polypeptide(L)'
;MLPDVDTKGLAQIAGEMAQLAAVARPHGPEESSLAAVAGSLAAAQALAHLDGRVPTVRGAGLEVSLPEAVPRVRSWSVHPDCGCVAIPATRPEVTRQETASCGGARGLA
;
A
#
# COMPACT_ATOMS: atom_id res chain seq x y z
N MET A 1 22.51 17.77 -6.50
CA MET A 1 22.96 17.79 -5.08
C MET A 1 22.39 16.55 -4.44
N LEU A 2 23.17 15.47 -4.42
CA LEU A 2 22.77 14.20 -3.79
C LEU A 2 22.95 14.34 -2.27
N PRO A 3 21.99 13.89 -1.43
CA PRO A 3 22.21 13.90 0.01
C PRO A 3 23.37 12.97 0.36
N ASP A 4 24.27 13.43 1.21
CA ASP A 4 25.34 12.64 1.81
C ASP A 4 24.68 11.67 2.80
N VAL A 5 24.61 10.39 2.43
CA VAL A 5 23.94 9.37 3.24
C VAL A 5 24.97 8.78 4.20
N ASP A 6 25.13 9.42 5.36
CA ASP A 6 26.02 8.92 6.41
C ASP A 6 25.64 7.48 6.83
N THR A 7 26.63 6.71 7.29
CA THR A 7 26.44 5.34 7.83
C THR A 7 25.37 5.28 8.93
N LYS A 8 25.18 6.36 9.67
CA LYS A 8 24.10 6.51 10.66
C LYS A 8 22.71 6.62 10.01
N GLY A 9 22.60 7.32 8.87
CA GLY A 9 21.39 7.38 8.07
C GLY A 9 21.04 6.02 7.47
N LEU A 10 22.03 5.27 6.97
CA LEU A 10 21.84 3.90 6.50
C LEU A 10 21.36 2.95 7.61
N ALA A 11 21.92 3.07 8.82
CA ALA A 11 21.51 2.26 9.97
C ALA A 11 20.09 2.59 10.44
N GLN A 12 19.70 3.87 10.41
CA GLN A 12 18.35 4.28 10.78
C GLN A 12 17.31 3.80 9.77
N ILE A 13 17.58 3.94 8.47
CA ILE A 13 16.74 3.39 7.41
C ILE A 13 16.61 1.87 7.56
N ALA A 14 17.71 1.15 7.83
CA ALA A 14 17.67 -0.29 8.07
C ALA A 14 16.86 -0.67 9.32
N GLY A 15 16.92 0.14 10.39
CA GLY A 15 16.14 -0.04 11.61
C GLY A 15 14.63 0.13 11.39
N GLU A 16 14.23 1.14 10.62
CA GLU A 16 12.82 1.35 10.23
C GLU A 16 12.31 0.21 9.33
N MET A 17 13.14 -0.27 8.39
CA MET A 17 12.82 -1.46 7.59
C MET A 17 12.68 -2.73 8.44
N ALA A 18 13.52 -2.90 9.46
CA ALA A 18 13.43 -4.02 10.40
C ALA A 18 12.16 -3.98 11.25
N GLN A 19 11.71 -2.78 11.67
CA GLN A 19 10.43 -2.62 12.38
C GLN A 19 9.24 -3.02 11.51
N LEU A 20 9.25 -2.65 10.24
CA LEU A 20 8.21 -3.05 9.28
C LEU A 20 8.23 -4.57 9.04
N ALA A 21 9.42 -5.16 8.88
CA ALA A 21 9.59 -6.59 8.73
C ALA A 21 9.16 -7.39 9.98
N ALA A 22 9.35 -6.83 11.18
CA ALA A 22 9.00 -7.49 12.44
C ALA A 22 7.49 -7.70 12.63
N VAL A 23 6.64 -6.95 11.92
CA VAL A 23 5.18 -7.13 11.93
C VAL A 23 4.71 -8.17 10.91
N ALA A 24 5.56 -8.59 9.96
CA ALA A 24 5.23 -9.60 8.97
C ALA A 24 5.19 -11.00 9.60
N ARG A 25 4.09 -11.74 9.43
CA ARG A 25 4.04 -13.16 9.83
C ARG A 25 4.84 -14.02 8.85
N PRO A 26 5.48 -15.11 9.30
CA PRO A 26 6.19 -16.01 8.41
C PRO A 26 5.20 -16.80 7.55
N HIS A 27 5.41 -16.69 6.24
CA HIS A 27 4.73 -17.42 5.18
C HIS A 27 5.79 -18.18 4.34
N GLY A 28 5.43 -18.96 3.31
CA GLY A 28 6.43 -19.65 2.46
C GLY A 28 7.51 -18.67 1.91
N PRO A 29 8.70 -19.14 1.49
CA PRO A 29 9.82 -18.25 1.15
C PRO A 29 9.47 -17.25 0.03
N GLU A 30 8.75 -17.68 -1.00
CA GLU A 30 8.28 -16.80 -2.08
C GLU A 30 7.24 -15.78 -1.60
N GLU A 31 6.35 -16.18 -0.69
CA GLU A 31 5.31 -15.33 -0.10
C GLU A 31 5.93 -14.25 0.80
N SER A 32 6.99 -14.60 1.54
CA SER A 32 7.74 -13.66 2.38
C SER A 32 8.48 -12.61 1.55
N SER A 33 9.11 -13.01 0.44
CA SER A 33 9.76 -12.06 -0.48
C SER A 33 8.76 -11.15 -1.18
N LEU A 34 7.63 -11.69 -1.66
CA LEU A 34 6.57 -10.88 -2.26
C LEU A 34 5.97 -9.88 -1.26
N ALA A 35 5.70 -10.32 -0.02
CA ALA A 35 5.20 -9.46 1.04
C ALA A 35 6.20 -8.33 1.38
N ALA A 36 7.50 -8.64 1.46
CA ALA A 36 8.53 -7.64 1.71
C ALA A 36 8.62 -6.60 0.58
N VAL A 37 8.55 -7.04 -0.68
CA VAL A 37 8.55 -6.13 -1.85
C VAL A 37 7.30 -5.26 -1.86
N ALA A 38 6.12 -5.85 -1.68
CA ALA A 38 4.85 -5.12 -1.64
C ALA A 38 4.83 -4.08 -0.49
N GLY A 39 5.29 -4.48 0.70
CA GLY A 39 5.40 -3.58 1.86
C GLY A 39 6.37 -2.42 1.63
N SER A 40 7.53 -2.69 1.03
CA SER A 40 8.53 -1.66 0.71
C SER A 40 7.99 -0.65 -0.30
N LEU A 41 7.27 -1.12 -1.34
CA LEU A 41 6.64 -0.25 -2.32
C LEU A 41 5.55 0.62 -1.69
N ALA A 42 4.70 0.03 -0.85
CA ALA A 42 3.66 0.76 -0.13
C ALA A 42 4.24 1.85 0.77
N ALA A 43 5.31 1.54 1.53
CA ALA A 43 6.03 2.50 2.35
C ALA A 43 6.62 3.64 1.50
N ALA A 44 7.23 3.34 0.35
CA ALA A 44 7.75 4.36 -0.55
C ALA A 44 6.67 5.31 -1.08
N GLN A 45 5.47 4.79 -1.42
CA GLN A 45 4.34 5.62 -1.83
C GLN A 45 3.82 6.50 -0.69
N ALA A 46 3.79 5.98 0.55
CA ALA A 46 3.42 6.74 1.73
C ALA A 46 4.42 7.86 2.03
N LEU A 47 5.72 7.58 1.96
CA LEU A 47 6.78 8.59 2.12
C LEU A 47 6.70 9.65 1.03
N ALA A 48 6.50 9.27 -0.24
CA ALA A 48 6.31 10.23 -1.32
C ALA A 48 5.15 11.18 -1.01
N HIS A 49 4.03 10.67 -0.49
CA HIS A 49 2.91 11.51 -0.06
C HIS A 49 3.28 12.46 1.09
N LEU A 50 3.97 11.96 2.12
CA LEU A 50 4.40 12.75 3.27
C LEU A 50 5.41 13.84 2.89
N ASP A 51 6.24 13.58 1.88
CA ASP A 51 7.17 14.56 1.29
C ASP A 51 6.47 15.59 0.38
N GLY A 52 5.13 15.54 0.25
CA GLY A 52 4.36 16.42 -0.62
C GLY A 52 4.48 16.10 -2.11
N ARG A 53 5.08 14.96 -2.47
CA ARG A 53 5.13 14.46 -3.85
C ARG A 53 3.85 13.71 -4.18
N VAL A 54 3.50 13.65 -5.47
CA VAL A 54 2.36 12.86 -5.94
C VAL A 54 2.79 11.38 -6.01
N PRO A 55 2.16 10.47 -5.24
CA PRO A 55 2.47 9.05 -5.33
C PRO A 55 2.15 8.52 -6.74
N THR A 56 2.96 7.59 -7.22
CA THR A 56 2.77 6.87 -8.50
C THR A 56 1.43 6.13 -8.53
N VAL A 57 0.95 5.67 -7.37
CA VAL A 57 -0.32 4.96 -7.20
C VAL A 57 -1.54 5.87 -7.04
N ARG A 58 -1.42 7.18 -7.29
CA ARG A 58 -2.58 8.07 -7.18
C ARG A 58 -3.64 7.70 -8.22
N GLY A 59 -4.74 7.11 -7.78
CA GLY A 59 -5.80 6.60 -8.66
C GLY A 59 -5.44 5.31 -9.40
N ALA A 60 -4.42 4.58 -8.94
CA ALA A 60 -3.93 3.35 -9.54
C ALA A 60 -3.46 2.37 -8.44
N GLY A 61 -3.21 1.11 -8.80
CA GLY A 61 -2.56 0.11 -7.96
C GLY A 61 -1.17 -0.25 -8.50
N LEU A 62 -0.34 -0.79 -7.62
CA LEU A 62 0.88 -1.51 -8.01
C LEU A 62 0.60 -3.01 -7.93
N GLU A 63 0.87 -3.71 -9.03
CA GLU A 63 0.82 -5.16 -9.12
C GLU A 63 2.26 -5.68 -9.20
N VAL A 64 2.59 -6.64 -8.35
CA VAL A 64 3.88 -7.35 -8.36
C VAL A 64 3.58 -8.82 -8.55
N SER A 65 4.02 -9.37 -9.67
CA SER A 65 3.84 -10.79 -9.99
C SER A 65 5.14 -11.54 -9.78
N LEU A 66 5.04 -12.75 -9.24
CA LEU A 66 6.12 -13.71 -9.26
C LEU A 66 6.11 -14.47 -10.59
N PRO A 67 7.27 -14.93 -11.08
CA PRO A 67 8.59 -14.88 -10.43
C PRO A 67 9.39 -13.58 -10.66
N GLU A 68 9.00 -12.72 -11.60
CA GLU A 68 9.85 -11.61 -12.06
C GLU A 68 9.97 -10.48 -11.02
N ALA A 69 9.00 -10.37 -10.10
CA ALA A 69 8.94 -9.34 -9.06
C ALA A 69 9.07 -7.89 -9.59
N VAL A 70 8.66 -7.66 -10.85
CA VAL A 70 8.68 -6.35 -11.49
C VAL A 70 7.36 -5.61 -11.19
N PRO A 71 7.39 -4.46 -10.49
CA PRO A 71 6.18 -3.71 -10.20
C PRO A 71 5.59 -3.09 -11.46
N ARG A 72 4.29 -3.29 -11.66
CA ARG A 72 3.53 -2.71 -12.77
C ARG A 72 2.42 -1.82 -12.22
N VAL A 73 2.31 -0.62 -12.77
CA VAL A 73 1.18 0.27 -12.45
C VAL A 73 -0.05 -0.23 -13.22
N ARG A 74 -1.14 -0.42 -12.49
CA ARG A 74 -2.45 -0.79 -13.04
C ARG A 74 -3.45 0.29 -12.68
N SER A 75 -4.13 0.83 -13.67
CA SER A 75 -5.26 1.74 -13.47
C SER A 75 -6.57 1.02 -13.77
N TRP A 76 -7.60 1.39 -13.02
CA TRP A 76 -8.97 0.95 -13.25
C TRP A 76 -9.88 2.16 -13.20
N SER A 77 -10.86 2.22 -14.10
CA SER A 77 -11.96 3.16 -13.97
C SER A 77 -12.76 2.83 -12.71
N VAL A 78 -13.12 3.85 -11.93
CA VAL A 78 -14.09 3.69 -10.85
C VAL A 78 -15.38 3.12 -11.44
N HIS A 79 -15.93 2.07 -10.85
CA HIS A 79 -17.18 1.51 -11.31
C HIS A 79 -18.30 2.55 -11.18
N PRO A 80 -19.15 2.75 -12.20
CA PRO A 80 -20.17 3.79 -12.20
C PRO A 80 -21.11 3.72 -10.99
N ASP A 81 -21.42 2.50 -10.50
CA ASP A 81 -22.32 2.28 -9.37
C ASP A 81 -21.65 2.25 -7.98
N CYS A 82 -20.33 2.47 -7.88
CA CYS A 82 -19.58 2.34 -6.61
C CYS A 82 -19.92 3.44 -5.59
N GLY A 83 -20.35 4.63 -6.05
CA GLY A 83 -20.46 5.83 -5.20
C GLY A 83 -19.12 6.39 -4.69
N CYS A 84 -18.01 5.70 -4.96
CA CYS A 84 -16.67 5.97 -4.41
C CYS A 84 -16.00 7.25 -4.93
N VAL A 85 -16.55 7.87 -5.98
CA VAL A 85 -16.10 9.19 -6.50
C VAL A 85 -16.44 10.35 -5.57
N ALA A 86 -17.34 10.16 -4.60
CA ALA A 86 -17.84 11.23 -3.74
C ALA A 86 -17.23 11.25 -2.33
N ILE A 87 -16.21 10.43 -2.03
CA ILE A 87 -15.62 10.38 -0.68
C ILE A 87 -14.69 11.58 -0.47
N PRO A 88 -15.03 12.54 0.42
CA PRO A 88 -14.13 13.65 0.73
C PRO A 88 -12.87 13.14 1.43
N ALA A 89 -11.70 13.68 1.08
CA ALA A 89 -10.39 13.28 1.63
C ALA A 89 -10.16 13.72 3.09
N THR A 90 -11.21 13.86 3.90
CA THR A 90 -11.10 14.16 5.32
C THR A 90 -10.71 12.90 6.06
N ARG A 91 -9.65 12.93 6.88
CA ARG A 91 -9.29 11.82 7.78
C ARG A 91 -10.50 11.49 8.66
N PRO A 92 -11.13 10.32 8.55
CA PRO A 92 -12.15 9.92 9.50
C PRO A 92 -11.49 9.70 10.85
N GLU A 93 -12.14 10.16 11.93
CA GLU A 93 -11.81 9.72 13.29
C GLU A 93 -11.97 8.19 13.34
N VAL A 94 -10.87 7.48 13.60
CA VAL A 94 -10.85 6.01 13.58
C VAL A 94 -11.60 5.50 14.80
N THR A 95 -12.93 5.39 14.67
CA THR A 95 -13.74 4.53 15.53
C THR A 95 -13.75 3.15 14.89
N ARG A 96 -13.47 2.10 15.67
CA ARG A 96 -13.43 0.70 15.24
C ARG A 96 -14.75 0.36 14.51
N GLN A 97 -14.72 0.30 13.18
CA GLN A 97 -15.87 -0.12 12.38
C GLN A 97 -16.03 -1.63 12.53
N GLU A 98 -17.03 -2.03 13.31
CA GLU A 98 -17.61 -3.36 13.25
C GLU A 98 -18.07 -3.63 11.81
N THR A 99 -17.71 -4.80 11.30
CA THR A 99 -17.80 -5.19 9.88
C THR A 99 -19.19 -4.91 9.29
N ALA A 100 -19.31 -3.82 8.53
CA ALA A 100 -20.46 -3.61 7.65
C ALA A 100 -20.34 -4.61 6.49
N SER A 101 -20.93 -5.78 6.72
CA SER A 101 -21.28 -6.75 5.70
C SER A 101 -22.06 -6.05 4.60
N CYS A 102 -21.50 -5.98 3.39
CA CYS A 102 -22.31 -5.76 2.20
C CYS A 102 -23.20 -7.00 2.03
N GLY A 103 -24.37 -6.97 2.66
CA GLY A 103 -25.43 -7.95 2.49
C GLY A 103 -25.89 -7.95 1.04
N GLY A 104 -25.67 -9.07 0.37
CA GLY A 104 -26.08 -9.25 -1.02
C GLY A 104 -27.59 -9.18 -1.19
N ALA A 105 -28.05 -8.22 -2.00
CA ALA A 105 -29.37 -8.30 -2.61
C ALA A 105 -29.32 -9.31 -3.76
N ARG A 106 -29.46 -10.60 -3.45
CA ARG A 106 -29.94 -11.60 -4.41
C ARG A 106 -31.45 -11.71 -4.24
N GLY A 107 -32.20 -10.90 -5.00
CA GLY A 107 -33.65 -11.00 -5.14
C GLY A 107 -34.00 -11.13 -6.62
N LEU A 108 -34.06 -12.37 -7.12
CA LEU A 108 -34.66 -12.74 -8.40
C LEU A 108 -35.40 -14.06 -8.17
N ALA A 109 -36.71 -13.95 -7.91
CA ALA A 109 -37.81 -14.86 -8.27
C ALA A 109 -38.98 -14.60 -7.32
#